data_AF-A0A8J2IY41-F1
#
_entry.id   AF-A0A8J2IY41-F1
#
_cell.length_a   1.000
_cell.length_b   1.000
_cell.length_c   1.000
_cell.angle_alpha   90.00
_cell.angle_beta   90.00
_cell.angle_gamma   90.00
#
_symmetry.space_group_name_H-M   'P 1'
#
loop_
_entity.id
_entity.type
_entity.pdbx_description
1 polymer ?
#
loop_
_entity_poly.entity_id
_entity_poly.type
_entity_poly.pdbx_seq_one_letter_code
_entity_poly.pdbx_strand_id
1 'polypeptide(L)'
;MLFTDLGGLLEHGEVRIYRGHRVTLGPSHRTGPASTSISTVHLLVTSTTTPKLRKLAQRTPKPKQHVHQSMVGDIQGVALVADLCEPERPGKSGHFVVTALSSTSVDSETLDYLEKRGCFDLPAFDVQQTLVKAYFHYVHPFFPVVHTSSFLKAFESPEQNGVSLHLLWSIFLSASNFADMTIVQAAGYESRKDMKRAMFSRSKVRIAFLQLMANSNSYFEALYDADHERSKIALIQAVLLMGFWYADTEDRLGPWHWNGIAISLCQTVGLHRQPDASVNNPSYSSSIDQNLWKHLWWSCFFREAWLSVGMGRPMRIDLAHSDTPKPDVNASKSLYSGLTESQRRQYIPEDSDDLFLLWIELLSVTSILSRILAVQHLAKRTLHTPPEVHNLERGIRGHYEHLHHVKARATHPVLTLHMHHFELFFE
;
A
#
# COMPACT_ATOMS: atom_id res chain seq x y z
N MET A 1 4.02 -1.35 -15.16
CA MET A 1 4.89 -1.59 -16.34
C MET A 1 5.91 -2.65 -15.96
N LEU A 2 6.94 -2.35 -15.17
CA LEU A 2 8.04 -3.30 -14.90
C LEU A 2 7.67 -4.66 -14.24
N PHE A 3 6.84 -4.70 -13.19
CA PHE A 3 6.36 -5.98 -12.61
C PHE A 3 5.38 -6.77 -13.49
N THR A 4 4.76 -6.11 -14.46
CA THR A 4 3.52 -6.57 -15.09
C THR A 4 3.70 -6.89 -16.56
N ASP A 5 4.71 -6.32 -17.22
CA ASP A 5 5.03 -6.61 -18.63
C ASP A 5 5.68 -7.99 -18.81
N LEU A 6 6.23 -8.60 -17.75
CA LEU A 6 6.82 -9.94 -17.84
C LEU A 6 5.78 -11.05 -18.08
N GLY A 7 4.54 -10.86 -17.63
CA GLY A 7 3.44 -11.78 -17.96
C GLY A 7 3.13 -11.82 -19.46
N GLY A 8 3.33 -10.70 -20.18
CA GLY A 8 3.20 -10.61 -21.63
C GLY A 8 4.50 -10.87 -22.40
N LEU A 9 5.68 -10.61 -21.81
CA LEU A 9 6.99 -10.89 -22.41
C LEU A 9 7.27 -12.40 -22.56
N LEU A 10 6.60 -13.25 -21.77
CA LEU A 10 6.65 -14.71 -21.95
C LEU A 10 5.77 -15.22 -23.12
N GLU A 11 4.84 -14.41 -23.65
CA GLU A 11 3.93 -14.81 -24.73
C GLU A 11 4.48 -14.55 -26.15
N HIS A 12 5.47 -13.65 -26.31
CA HIS A 12 5.94 -13.24 -27.63
C HIS A 12 7.48 -13.20 -27.72
N GLY A 13 8.06 -14.27 -28.24
CA GLY A 13 9.49 -14.43 -28.51
C GLY A 13 10.07 -13.58 -29.65
N GLU A 14 9.69 -12.30 -29.79
CA GLU A 14 10.33 -11.37 -30.72
C GLU A 14 10.40 -9.95 -30.17
N VAL A 15 11.62 -9.48 -29.90
CA VAL A 15 11.91 -8.09 -29.53
C VAL A 15 11.85 -7.22 -30.80
N ARG A 16 10.82 -6.38 -30.93
CA ARG A 16 10.83 -5.26 -31.88
C ARG A 16 10.59 -3.94 -31.15
N ILE A 17 11.67 -3.23 -30.88
CA ILE A 17 11.66 -1.88 -30.33
C ILE A 17 11.40 -0.88 -31.46
N TYR A 18 10.25 -0.20 -31.44
CA TYR A 18 10.00 0.93 -32.32
C TYR A 18 10.74 2.18 -31.81
N ARG A 19 11.77 2.62 -32.55
CA ARG A 19 12.49 3.88 -32.32
C ARG A 19 11.75 5.07 -32.96
N GLY A 20 11.16 5.91 -32.10
CA GLY A 20 10.98 7.37 -32.21
C GLY A 20 10.10 7.93 -33.35
N HIS A 21 9.53 9.12 -33.16
CA HIS A 21 9.74 10.30 -34.04
C HIS A 21 9.27 11.58 -33.31
N ARG A 22 10.12 12.60 -33.36
CA ARG A 22 9.96 13.92 -32.73
C ARG A 22 9.16 14.81 -33.70
N VAL A 23 8.03 15.37 -33.29
CA VAL A 23 7.30 16.38 -34.09
C VAL A 23 7.66 17.78 -33.60
N THR A 24 8.37 18.52 -34.44
CA THR A 24 8.63 19.97 -34.32
C THR A 24 7.43 20.76 -34.81
N LEU A 25 6.90 21.69 -34.01
CA LEU A 25 5.89 22.67 -34.43
C LEU A 25 6.56 24.05 -34.60
N GLY A 26 6.37 24.66 -35.78
CA GLY A 26 6.75 26.04 -36.09
C GLY A 26 5.65 27.06 -35.75
N PRO A 27 5.93 28.38 -35.82
CA PRO A 27 5.10 29.42 -35.20
C PRO A 27 4.08 30.02 -36.18
N SER A 28 2.92 30.45 -35.67
CA SER A 28 2.04 31.39 -36.40
C SER A 28 1.33 32.37 -35.46
N HIS A 29 1.22 33.61 -35.94
CA HIS A 29 0.84 34.84 -35.24
C HIS A 29 -0.67 35.00 -34.94
N ARG A 30 -0.92 35.69 -33.81
CA ARG A 30 -2.00 36.61 -33.37
C ARG A 30 -3.27 36.83 -34.23
N THR A 31 -4.44 36.89 -33.56
CA THR A 31 -5.24 38.11 -33.23
C THR A 31 -6.39 37.76 -32.25
N GLY A 32 -6.67 38.59 -31.22
CA GLY A 32 -7.78 38.44 -30.24
C GLY A 32 -9.05 39.23 -30.62
N PRO A 33 -9.89 39.71 -29.66
CA PRO A 33 -10.29 39.16 -28.36
C PRO A 33 -11.84 39.05 -28.19
N ALA A 34 -12.33 38.34 -27.17
CA ALA A 34 -13.70 38.54 -26.65
C ALA A 34 -13.80 38.11 -25.18
N SER A 35 -14.36 39.02 -24.38
CA SER A 35 -14.65 38.93 -22.95
C SER A 35 -15.86 38.06 -22.64
N THR A 36 -15.82 37.26 -21.57
CA THR A 36 -16.96 37.13 -20.65
C THR A 36 -16.51 36.64 -19.25
N SER A 37 -17.10 37.28 -18.25
CA SER A 37 -16.97 37.11 -16.79
C SER A 37 -17.37 35.71 -16.29
N ILE A 38 -16.82 35.28 -15.14
CA ILE A 38 -17.56 34.75 -13.97
C ILE A 38 -16.63 34.68 -12.73
N SER A 39 -16.94 35.56 -11.78
CA SER A 39 -16.95 35.49 -10.31
C SER A 39 -15.91 34.66 -9.53
N THR A 40 -15.01 35.39 -8.86
CA THR A 40 -14.23 34.96 -7.70
C THR A 40 -15.02 35.19 -6.41
N VAL A 41 -15.26 34.15 -5.61
CA VAL A 41 -15.76 34.30 -4.23
C VAL A 41 -14.57 34.44 -3.28
N HIS A 42 -14.32 35.66 -2.81
CA HIS A 42 -13.45 35.93 -1.66
C HIS A 42 -14.27 35.80 -0.38
N LEU A 43 -13.92 34.87 0.51
CA LEU A 43 -14.44 34.84 1.87
C LEU A 43 -13.61 35.78 2.74
N LEU A 44 -14.16 36.98 3.02
CA LEU A 44 -13.68 37.87 4.07
C LEU A 44 -14.12 37.33 5.43
N VAL A 45 -13.17 37.05 6.33
CA VAL A 45 -13.47 36.89 7.76
C VAL A 45 -13.40 38.28 8.39
N THR A 46 -14.56 38.87 8.68
CA THR A 46 -14.68 40.11 9.44
C THR A 46 -14.54 39.82 10.94
N SER A 47 -13.49 40.33 11.58
CA SER A 47 -13.35 40.33 13.04
C SER A 47 -14.21 41.44 13.64
N THR A 48 -15.27 41.09 14.36
CA THR A 48 -15.99 42.03 15.23
C THR A 48 -15.50 41.87 16.66
N THR A 49 -14.63 42.79 17.08
CA THR A 49 -14.31 43.10 18.47
C THR A 49 -15.49 43.75 19.19
N THR A 50 -15.86 43.26 20.37
CA THR A 50 -16.51 44.05 21.42
C THR A 50 -15.86 43.79 22.78
N PRO A 51 -15.60 44.83 23.61
CA PRO A 51 -14.82 44.71 24.83
C PRO A 51 -15.68 44.74 26.11
N LYS A 52 -15.04 44.29 27.21
CA LYS A 52 -15.37 44.47 28.65
C LYS A 52 -16.21 43.36 29.31
N LEU A 53 -15.55 42.61 30.21
CA LEU A 53 -15.76 42.73 31.66
C LEU A 53 -14.64 42.00 32.42
N ARG A 54 -13.88 42.79 33.19
CA ARG A 54 -12.85 42.36 34.14
C ARG A 54 -13.52 42.27 35.53
N LYS A 55 -13.10 41.27 36.31
CA LYS A 55 -13.33 41.00 37.75
C LYS A 55 -14.58 40.18 38.12
N LEU A 56 -14.35 38.92 38.46
CA LEU A 56 -14.44 38.46 39.85
C LEU A 56 -13.65 37.16 40.01
N ALA A 57 -12.54 37.21 40.76
CA ALA A 57 -11.85 36.04 41.25
C ALA A 57 -12.52 35.60 42.55
N GLN A 58 -13.24 34.47 42.53
CA GLN A 58 -13.55 33.70 43.73
C GLN A 58 -13.34 32.21 43.43
N ARG A 59 -12.49 31.61 44.28
CA ARG A 59 -12.11 30.21 44.30
C ARG A 59 -13.33 29.30 44.39
N THR A 60 -13.52 28.47 43.38
CA THR A 60 -14.28 27.22 43.48
C THR A 60 -13.43 26.11 42.83
N PRO A 61 -13.34 24.90 43.43
CA PRO A 61 -12.58 23.81 42.84
C PRO A 61 -13.28 23.38 41.54
N LYS A 62 -12.58 23.46 40.41
CA LYS A 62 -13.10 23.03 39.12
C LYS A 62 -13.45 21.53 39.19
N PRO A 63 -14.66 21.10 38.79
CA PRO A 63 -14.93 19.69 38.60
C PRO A 63 -13.99 19.17 37.50
N LYS A 64 -13.48 17.94 37.66
CA LYS A 64 -12.70 17.25 36.63
C LYS A 64 -13.57 17.17 35.36
N GLN A 65 -13.38 18.10 34.43
CA GLN A 65 -13.96 18.01 33.11
C GLN A 65 -13.27 16.84 32.42
N HIS A 66 -13.99 15.73 32.27
CA HIS A 66 -13.70 14.78 31.23
C HIS A 66 -13.86 15.53 29.91
N VAL A 67 -12.73 15.92 29.31
CA VAL A 67 -12.71 16.45 27.95
C VAL A 67 -13.10 15.29 27.05
N HIS A 68 -14.35 15.29 26.59
CA HIS A 68 -14.76 14.46 25.47
C HIS A 68 -13.92 14.91 24.26
N GLN A 69 -12.92 14.11 23.89
CA GLN A 69 -12.15 14.31 22.68
C GLN A 69 -13.04 13.94 21.48
N SER A 70 -13.85 14.89 21.02
CA SER A 70 -14.85 14.69 19.96
C SER A 70 -14.31 14.90 18.54
N MET A 71 -13.00 15.08 18.37
CA MET A 71 -12.38 15.23 17.05
C MET A 71 -11.78 13.91 16.56
N VAL A 72 -12.32 13.42 15.44
CA VAL A 72 -11.76 12.31 14.65
C VAL A 72 -10.77 12.89 13.64
N GLY A 73 -9.50 12.47 13.70
CA GLY A 73 -8.42 12.92 12.80
C GLY A 73 -7.12 13.26 13.53
N ASP A 74 -6.06 13.54 12.77
CA ASP A 74 -4.73 13.87 13.33
C ASP A 74 -4.82 14.97 14.39
N ILE A 75 -4.09 14.77 15.49
CA ILE A 75 -3.90 15.78 16.53
C ILE A 75 -3.22 17.04 15.92
N GLN A 76 -2.56 16.89 14.75
CA GLN A 76 -2.06 17.98 13.92
C GLN A 76 -3.13 18.70 13.06
N GLY A 77 -4.40 18.28 13.11
CA GLY A 77 -5.54 18.86 12.41
C GLY A 77 -6.19 20.04 13.15
N VAL A 78 -7.52 20.12 13.19
CA VAL A 78 -8.23 21.21 13.89
C VAL A 78 -7.93 21.22 15.40
N ALA A 79 -7.64 20.05 15.98
CA ALA A 79 -7.16 19.93 17.35
C ALA A 79 -5.85 20.71 17.57
N LEU A 80 -4.89 20.65 16.63
CA LEU A 80 -3.66 21.45 16.69
C LEU A 80 -3.94 22.95 16.78
N VAL A 81 -4.93 23.41 16.00
CA VAL A 81 -5.31 24.83 15.96
C VAL A 81 -5.94 25.26 17.28
N ALA A 82 -6.75 24.39 17.91
CA ALA A 82 -7.31 24.62 19.23
C ALA A 82 -6.23 24.59 20.35
N ASP A 83 -5.21 23.76 20.17
CA ASP A 83 -4.23 23.40 21.22
C ASP A 83 -2.86 24.10 21.08
N LEU A 84 -2.69 24.99 20.10
CA LEU A 84 -1.48 25.82 19.87
C LEU A 84 -1.04 26.65 21.09
N CYS A 85 -1.91 26.81 22.08
CA CYS A 85 -1.68 27.61 23.29
C CYS A 85 -1.29 26.81 24.54
N GLU A 86 -1.14 25.48 24.47
CA GLU A 86 -0.76 24.65 25.62
C GLU A 86 0.72 24.21 25.58
N PRO A 87 1.55 24.62 26.57
CA PRO A 87 3.01 24.46 26.51
C PRO A 87 3.52 23.05 26.85
N GLU A 88 2.74 22.17 27.49
CA GLU A 88 3.14 20.79 27.80
C GLU A 88 2.03 19.78 27.48
N ARG A 89 2.33 18.85 26.56
CA ARG A 89 1.39 17.84 26.06
C ARG A 89 1.52 16.51 26.81
N PRO A 90 0.42 15.88 27.26
CA PRO A 90 0.39 14.46 27.53
C PRO A 90 0.06 13.71 26.22
N GLY A 91 1.07 13.12 25.56
CA GLY A 91 0.91 12.28 24.37
C GLY A 91 1.48 12.93 23.09
N LYS A 92 2.48 12.28 22.48
CA LYS A 92 3.15 12.73 21.24
C LYS A 92 2.76 11.89 20.02
N SER A 93 1.73 11.05 20.12
CA SER A 93 1.43 10.04 19.11
C SER A 93 0.49 10.54 18.01
N GLY A 94 0.88 10.35 16.75
CA GLY A 94 -0.01 10.44 15.59
C GLY A 94 -0.73 9.11 15.26
N HIS A 95 -0.61 8.09 16.13
CA HIS A 95 -1.30 6.81 15.96
C HIS A 95 -2.69 6.86 16.59
N PHE A 96 -3.69 6.45 15.83
CA PHE A 96 -5.07 6.35 16.29
C PHE A 96 -5.34 4.96 16.88
N VAL A 97 -5.36 4.87 18.21
CA VAL A 97 -6.03 3.76 18.89
C VAL A 97 -7.46 4.23 19.16
N VAL A 98 -8.41 3.72 18.39
CA VAL A 98 -9.85 4.02 18.54
C VAL A 98 -10.42 3.07 19.60
N THR A 99 -11.33 3.52 20.50
CA THR A 99 -11.80 2.84 21.75
C THR A 99 -13.32 2.49 21.80
N ALA A 100 -13.66 1.39 22.51
CA ALA A 100 -14.71 0.34 22.35
C ALA A 100 -16.24 0.58 22.28
N LEU A 101 -16.96 -0.21 21.42
CA LEU A 101 -18.37 -0.70 21.51
C LEU A 101 -18.62 -2.08 20.77
N SER A 102 -19.86 -2.59 20.65
CA SER A 102 -20.21 -4.03 20.46
C SER A 102 -20.66 -4.53 19.07
N SER A 103 -20.47 -5.85 18.79
CA SER A 103 -20.65 -6.59 17.52
C SER A 103 -22.06 -6.68 16.91
N THR A 104 -22.17 -6.66 15.56
CA THR A 104 -23.37 -7.04 14.79
C THR A 104 -23.17 -8.20 13.81
N SER A 105 -24.24 -8.96 13.58
CA SER A 105 -24.35 -10.08 12.62
C SER A 105 -24.58 -9.60 11.18
N VAL A 106 -23.98 -10.28 10.19
CA VAL A 106 -24.25 -10.09 8.75
C VAL A 106 -25.66 -10.58 8.42
N ASP A 107 -26.43 -9.82 7.63
CA ASP A 107 -27.77 -10.22 7.19
C ASP A 107 -27.73 -11.33 6.12
N SER A 108 -28.80 -12.12 6.04
CA SER A 108 -28.90 -13.27 5.14
C SER A 108 -28.89 -12.91 3.66
N GLU A 109 -29.48 -11.77 3.27
CA GLU A 109 -29.53 -11.33 1.87
C GLU A 109 -28.12 -11.04 1.34
N THR A 110 -27.27 -10.47 2.19
CA THR A 110 -25.90 -10.18 1.82
C THR A 110 -25.04 -11.44 1.72
N LEU A 111 -25.27 -12.44 2.57
CA LEU A 111 -24.61 -13.75 2.45
C LEU A 111 -24.99 -14.44 1.13
N ASP A 112 -26.28 -14.45 0.78
CA ASP A 112 -26.77 -14.99 -0.49
C ASP A 112 -26.14 -14.27 -1.70
N TYR A 113 -25.98 -12.94 -1.60
CA TYR A 113 -25.32 -12.16 -2.66
C TYR A 113 -23.84 -12.54 -2.81
N LEU A 114 -23.11 -12.70 -1.71
CA LEU A 114 -21.70 -13.09 -1.72
C LEU A 114 -21.51 -14.51 -2.29
N GLU A 115 -22.40 -15.43 -1.91
CA GLU A 115 -22.42 -16.80 -2.44
C GLU A 115 -22.71 -16.81 -3.94
N LYS A 116 -23.72 -16.08 -4.41
CA LYS A 116 -24.04 -15.93 -5.85
C LYS A 116 -22.91 -15.31 -6.67
N ARG A 117 -22.05 -14.50 -6.03
CA ARG A 117 -20.84 -13.92 -6.66
C ARG A 117 -19.62 -14.85 -6.58
N GLY A 118 -19.79 -16.04 -6.00
CA GLY A 118 -18.76 -17.06 -5.86
C GLY A 118 -17.62 -16.63 -4.94
N CYS A 119 -17.89 -15.77 -3.95
CA CYS A 119 -16.85 -15.33 -3.01
C CYS A 119 -16.30 -16.50 -2.17
N PHE A 120 -17.11 -17.52 -1.91
CA PHE A 120 -16.74 -18.71 -1.13
C PHE A 120 -16.24 -19.88 -1.99
N ASP A 121 -16.30 -19.76 -3.32
CA ASP A 121 -15.93 -20.82 -4.27
C ASP A 121 -14.41 -20.86 -4.48
N LEU A 122 -13.68 -21.28 -3.45
CA LEU A 122 -12.23 -21.43 -3.52
C LEU A 122 -11.84 -22.61 -4.45
N PRO A 123 -10.71 -22.51 -5.19
CA PRO A 123 -10.19 -23.63 -5.97
C PRO A 123 -9.82 -24.82 -5.07
N ALA A 124 -9.55 -25.97 -5.68
CA ALA A 124 -8.98 -27.12 -4.98
C ALA A 124 -7.70 -26.71 -4.22
N PHE A 125 -7.48 -27.31 -3.04
CA PHE A 125 -6.46 -26.83 -2.10
C PHE A 125 -5.03 -26.92 -2.67
N ASP A 126 -4.74 -27.90 -3.51
CA ASP A 126 -3.48 -28.03 -4.26
C ASP A 126 -3.24 -26.86 -5.23
N VAL A 127 -4.29 -26.40 -5.91
CA VAL A 127 -4.26 -25.18 -6.74
C VAL A 127 -4.01 -23.95 -5.88
N GLN A 128 -4.68 -23.86 -4.72
CA GLN A 128 -4.44 -22.77 -3.76
C GLN A 128 -2.98 -22.75 -3.29
N GLN A 129 -2.41 -23.91 -2.89
CA GLN A 129 -1.02 -24.05 -2.46
C GLN A 129 -0.05 -23.61 -3.54
N THR A 130 -0.32 -23.98 -4.80
CA THR A 130 0.50 -23.60 -5.94
C THR A 130 0.48 -22.08 -6.19
N LEU A 131 -0.69 -21.45 -6.09
CA LEU A 131 -0.82 -20.00 -6.20
C LEU A 131 -0.16 -19.26 -5.02
N VAL A 132 -0.30 -19.77 -3.79
CA VAL A 132 0.38 -19.21 -2.61
C VAL A 132 1.90 -19.32 -2.75
N LYS A 133 2.42 -20.45 -3.24
CA LYS A 133 3.84 -20.60 -3.55
C LYS A 133 4.30 -19.60 -4.60
N ALA A 134 3.56 -19.44 -5.68
CA ALA A 134 3.86 -18.46 -6.72
C ALA A 134 3.88 -17.01 -6.18
N TYR A 135 2.97 -16.67 -5.27
CA TYR A 135 2.99 -15.38 -4.57
C TYR A 135 4.31 -15.16 -3.80
N PHE A 136 4.71 -16.11 -2.95
CA PHE A 136 5.92 -15.99 -2.15
C PHE A 136 7.21 -16.02 -2.99
N HIS A 137 7.18 -16.66 -4.16
CA HIS A 137 8.33 -16.70 -5.07
C HIS A 137 8.46 -15.45 -5.94
N TYR A 138 7.34 -14.88 -6.43
CA TYR A 138 7.39 -13.89 -7.51
C TYR A 138 6.84 -12.51 -7.13
N VAL A 139 5.98 -12.42 -6.11
CA VAL A 139 5.37 -11.14 -5.69
C VAL A 139 5.99 -10.65 -4.39
N HIS A 140 5.99 -11.48 -3.35
CA HIS A 140 6.42 -11.11 -2.00
C HIS A 140 7.86 -10.56 -1.93
N PRO A 141 8.86 -11.08 -2.68
CA PRO A 141 10.24 -10.60 -2.58
C PRO A 141 10.40 -9.10 -2.78
N PHE A 142 9.69 -8.50 -3.73
CA PHE A 142 9.70 -7.05 -3.97
C PHE A 142 8.38 -6.36 -3.58
N PHE A 143 7.50 -7.07 -2.89
CA PHE A 143 6.25 -6.52 -2.38
C PHE A 143 5.80 -7.26 -1.10
N PRO A 144 6.61 -7.22 -0.03
CA PRO A 144 6.46 -8.05 1.17
C PRO A 144 5.35 -7.51 2.09
N VAL A 145 4.10 -7.60 1.64
CA VAL A 145 2.95 -7.05 2.35
C VAL A 145 2.35 -8.04 3.36
N VAL A 146 2.81 -9.29 3.41
CA VAL A 146 2.25 -10.34 4.30
C VAL A 146 3.29 -10.84 5.30
N HIS A 147 2.90 -11.02 6.55
CA HIS A 147 3.71 -11.79 7.53
C HIS A 147 3.58 -13.28 7.23
N THR A 148 4.65 -13.89 6.74
CA THR A 148 4.62 -15.20 6.08
C THR A 148 4.20 -16.33 7.02
N SER A 149 4.74 -16.39 8.23
CA SER A 149 4.40 -17.46 9.17
C SER A 149 2.97 -17.38 9.69
N SER A 150 2.50 -16.17 10.01
CA SER A 150 1.12 -15.92 10.46
C SER A 150 0.11 -16.30 9.37
N PHE A 151 0.41 -15.94 8.12
CA PHE A 151 -0.43 -16.31 6.99
C PHE A 151 -0.44 -17.82 6.74
N LEU A 152 0.73 -18.46 6.61
CA LEU A 152 0.81 -19.89 6.30
C LEU A 152 0.22 -20.76 7.41
N LYS A 153 0.41 -20.38 8.69
CA LYS A 153 -0.24 -21.06 9.82
C LYS A 153 -1.76 -21.05 9.72
N ALA A 154 -2.35 -19.93 9.31
CA ALA A 154 -3.80 -19.84 9.12
C ALA A 154 -4.25 -20.56 7.85
N PHE A 155 -3.51 -20.42 6.76
CA PHE A 155 -3.83 -21.00 5.44
C PHE A 155 -3.79 -22.53 5.41
N GLU A 156 -2.87 -23.15 6.14
CA GLU A 156 -2.74 -24.60 6.22
C GLU A 156 -3.57 -25.23 7.35
N SER A 157 -4.30 -24.41 8.13
CA SER A 157 -5.23 -24.97 9.11
C SER A 157 -6.39 -25.69 8.40
N PRO A 158 -6.94 -26.80 8.95
CA PRO A 158 -7.95 -27.60 8.25
C PRO A 158 -9.20 -26.82 7.80
N GLU A 159 -9.60 -25.80 8.56
CA GLU A 159 -10.74 -24.94 8.25
C GLU A 159 -10.32 -23.62 7.58
N GLN A 160 -9.02 -23.41 7.35
CA GLN A 160 -8.43 -22.15 6.92
C GLN A 160 -8.86 -20.95 7.80
N ASN A 161 -9.20 -21.23 9.07
CA ASN A 161 -9.74 -20.27 10.01
C ASN A 161 -8.71 -19.17 10.30
N GLY A 162 -9.10 -17.93 10.03
CA GLY A 162 -8.28 -16.76 10.30
C GLY A 162 -7.48 -16.21 9.10
N VAL A 163 -7.62 -16.80 7.91
CA VAL A 163 -7.22 -16.11 6.67
C VAL A 163 -8.37 -15.24 6.20
N SER A 164 -8.11 -13.95 5.99
CA SER A 164 -9.08 -13.08 5.33
C SER A 164 -9.33 -13.55 3.90
N LEU A 165 -10.56 -13.93 3.59
CA LEU A 165 -10.95 -14.36 2.24
C LEU A 165 -10.66 -13.29 1.18
N HIS A 166 -10.77 -12.00 1.55
CA HIS A 166 -10.40 -10.88 0.69
C HIS A 166 -8.90 -10.88 0.38
N LEU A 167 -8.06 -11.10 1.39
CA LEU A 167 -6.62 -11.22 1.23
C LEU A 167 -6.27 -12.44 0.38
N LEU A 168 -6.90 -13.59 0.63
CA LEU A 168 -6.64 -14.83 -0.09
C LEU A 168 -6.92 -14.68 -1.60
N TRP A 169 -8.09 -14.14 -1.97
CA TRP A 169 -8.40 -13.84 -3.37
C TRP A 169 -7.42 -12.85 -4.01
N SER A 170 -6.93 -11.88 -3.25
CA SER A 170 -5.98 -10.88 -3.75
C SER A 170 -4.57 -11.46 -3.92
N ILE A 171 -4.16 -12.39 -3.05
CA ILE A 171 -2.94 -13.20 -3.22
C ILE A 171 -3.05 -14.02 -4.51
N PHE A 172 -4.14 -14.75 -4.70
CA PHE A 172 -4.36 -15.54 -5.92
C PHE A 172 -4.34 -14.67 -7.18
N LEU A 173 -5.01 -13.52 -7.14
CA LEU A 173 -4.99 -12.54 -8.23
C LEU A 173 -3.56 -12.10 -8.56
N SER A 174 -2.75 -11.73 -7.56
CA SER A 174 -1.37 -11.28 -7.81
C SER A 174 -0.49 -12.41 -8.35
N ALA A 175 -0.64 -13.62 -7.81
CA ALA A 175 0.09 -14.82 -8.19
C ALA A 175 -0.27 -15.34 -9.59
N SER A 176 -1.51 -15.14 -10.03
CA SER A 176 -1.99 -15.58 -11.34
C SER A 176 -1.20 -14.99 -12.52
N ASN A 177 -0.48 -13.88 -12.31
CA ASN A 177 0.47 -13.33 -13.29
C ASN A 177 1.61 -14.29 -13.64
N PHE A 178 1.86 -15.28 -12.79
CA PHE A 178 2.95 -16.26 -12.91
C PHE A 178 2.43 -17.69 -13.05
N ALA A 179 1.12 -17.89 -13.17
CA ALA A 179 0.50 -19.20 -13.29
C ALA A 179 0.56 -19.71 -14.74
N ASP A 180 1.17 -20.87 -14.96
CA ASP A 180 1.13 -21.54 -16.27
C ASP A 180 -0.27 -22.05 -16.62
N MET A 181 -0.44 -22.52 -17.85
CA MET A 181 -1.75 -23.00 -18.34
C MET A 181 -2.25 -24.24 -17.61
N THR A 182 -1.37 -25.05 -17.00
CA THR A 182 -1.80 -26.23 -16.23
C THR A 182 -2.53 -25.81 -14.97
N ILE A 183 -2.01 -24.79 -14.26
CA ILE A 183 -2.65 -24.21 -13.08
C ILE A 183 -3.95 -23.51 -13.46
N VAL A 184 -3.96 -22.78 -14.57
CA VAL A 184 -5.15 -22.07 -15.07
C VAL A 184 -6.30 -23.05 -15.33
N GLN A 185 -6.01 -24.16 -16.02
CA GLN A 185 -6.99 -25.21 -16.31
C GLN A 185 -7.43 -25.97 -15.06
N ALA A 186 -6.50 -26.30 -14.16
CA ALA A 186 -6.80 -26.96 -12.89
C ALA A 186 -7.68 -26.08 -11.98
N ALA A 187 -7.55 -24.75 -12.07
CA ALA A 187 -8.42 -23.79 -11.40
C ALA A 187 -9.81 -23.64 -12.06
N GLY A 188 -10.05 -24.32 -13.20
CA GLY A 188 -11.33 -24.29 -13.93
C GLY A 188 -11.49 -23.13 -14.90
N TYR A 189 -10.40 -22.54 -15.40
CA TYR A 189 -10.45 -21.41 -16.33
C TYR A 189 -9.83 -21.75 -17.68
N GLU A 190 -10.36 -21.13 -18.75
CA GLU A 190 -9.86 -21.31 -20.12
C GLU A 190 -8.60 -20.47 -20.39
N SER A 191 -8.48 -19.31 -19.74
CA SER A 191 -7.35 -18.40 -19.94
C SER A 191 -6.90 -17.76 -18.63
N ARG A 192 -5.62 -17.35 -18.57
CA ARG A 192 -5.08 -16.58 -17.44
C ARG A 192 -5.86 -15.28 -17.22
N LYS A 193 -6.32 -14.65 -18.30
CA LYS A 193 -7.14 -13.43 -18.24
C LYS A 193 -8.47 -13.68 -17.53
N ASP A 194 -9.15 -14.78 -17.82
CA ASP A 194 -10.43 -15.12 -17.19
C ASP A 194 -10.26 -15.49 -15.73
N MET A 195 -9.22 -16.26 -15.41
CA MET A 195 -8.85 -16.57 -14.02
C MET A 195 -8.60 -15.29 -13.22
N LYS A 196 -7.80 -14.36 -13.76
CA LYS A 196 -7.55 -13.04 -13.16
C LYS A 196 -8.85 -12.28 -12.93
N ARG A 197 -9.76 -12.28 -13.93
CA ARG A 197 -11.01 -11.52 -13.87
C ARG A 197 -11.92 -12.04 -12.78
N ALA A 198 -12.02 -13.37 -12.66
CA ALA A 198 -12.79 -14.01 -11.59
C ALA A 198 -12.21 -13.69 -10.21
N MET A 199 -10.90 -13.85 -10.00
CA MET A 199 -10.24 -13.56 -8.73
C MET A 199 -10.37 -12.08 -8.33
N PHE A 200 -10.19 -11.16 -9.27
CA PHE A 200 -10.40 -9.73 -9.04
C PHE A 200 -11.85 -9.41 -8.69
N SER A 201 -12.82 -9.96 -9.42
CA SER A 201 -14.25 -9.76 -9.16
C SER A 201 -14.64 -10.21 -7.75
N ARG A 202 -14.20 -11.41 -7.34
CA ARG A 202 -14.46 -11.95 -5.99
C ARG A 202 -13.84 -11.09 -4.90
N SER A 203 -12.60 -10.63 -5.11
CA SER A 203 -11.94 -9.70 -4.18
C SER A 203 -12.68 -8.35 -4.11
N LYS A 204 -13.08 -7.78 -5.25
CA LYS A 204 -13.79 -6.51 -5.37
C LYS A 204 -15.17 -6.54 -4.69
N VAL A 205 -15.92 -7.62 -4.85
CA VAL A 205 -17.21 -7.81 -4.16
C VAL A 205 -16.99 -7.85 -2.65
N ARG A 206 -15.93 -8.53 -2.19
CA ARG A 206 -15.63 -8.64 -0.75
C ARG A 206 -15.27 -7.28 -0.13
N ILE A 207 -14.47 -6.45 -0.78
CA ILE A 207 -14.18 -5.09 -0.28
C ILE A 207 -15.42 -4.20 -0.31
N ALA A 208 -16.26 -4.27 -1.36
CA ALA A 208 -17.50 -3.51 -1.41
C ALA A 208 -18.42 -3.88 -0.24
N PHE A 209 -18.52 -5.17 0.08
CA PHE A 209 -19.22 -5.65 1.26
C PHE A 209 -18.62 -5.11 2.56
N LEU A 210 -17.29 -5.22 2.74
CA LEU A 210 -16.63 -4.69 3.95
C LEU A 210 -16.86 -3.18 4.12
N GLN A 211 -16.89 -2.42 3.03
CA GLN A 211 -17.18 -0.98 3.06
C GLN A 211 -18.65 -0.67 3.39
N LEU A 212 -19.60 -1.44 2.83
CA LEU A 212 -21.02 -1.30 3.15
C LEU A 212 -21.29 -1.61 4.63
N MET A 213 -20.65 -2.66 5.15
CA MET A 213 -20.70 -2.99 6.56
C MET A 213 -20.13 -1.83 7.38
N ALA A 214 -18.94 -1.32 7.04
CA ALA A 214 -18.30 -0.20 7.75
C ALA A 214 -19.12 1.10 7.80
N ASN A 215 -19.96 1.35 6.79
CA ASN A 215 -20.82 2.54 6.72
C ASN A 215 -22.16 2.38 7.44
N SER A 216 -22.52 1.17 7.88
CA SER A 216 -23.64 0.97 8.81
C SER A 216 -23.20 1.48 10.18
N ASN A 217 -24.00 2.36 10.80
CA ASN A 217 -23.74 2.93 12.13
C ASN A 217 -23.45 1.87 13.21
N SER A 218 -23.83 0.61 12.96
CA SER A 218 -23.57 -0.51 13.87
C SER A 218 -22.16 -1.10 13.74
N TYR A 219 -21.45 -0.94 12.62
CA TYR A 219 -20.13 -1.54 12.40
C TYR A 219 -18.97 -0.66 12.89
N PHE A 220 -19.19 0.65 12.91
CA PHE A 220 -18.26 1.60 13.54
C PHE A 220 -18.17 1.36 15.06
N GLU A 221 -19.26 0.86 15.65
CA GLU A 221 -19.33 0.48 17.04
C GLU A 221 -18.74 -0.92 17.28
N ALA A 222 -18.75 -1.85 16.33
CA ALA A 222 -18.65 -3.30 16.55
C ALA A 222 -17.28 -3.99 16.66
N LEU A 223 -16.16 -3.30 16.52
CA LEU A 223 -14.88 -3.96 16.19
C LEU A 223 -13.78 -3.66 17.21
N TYR A 224 -13.81 -4.39 18.33
CA TYR A 224 -12.98 -4.14 19.50
C TYR A 224 -12.17 -5.32 20.01
N ASP A 225 -11.38 -5.89 19.11
CA ASP A 225 -10.29 -6.79 19.50
C ASP A 225 -9.09 -6.65 18.56
N ALA A 226 -7.97 -7.30 18.88
CA ALA A 226 -6.82 -7.47 17.99
C ALA A 226 -7.21 -7.95 16.58
N ASP A 227 -8.39 -8.57 16.44
CA ASP A 227 -9.01 -8.95 15.19
C ASP A 227 -9.44 -7.76 14.30
N HIS A 228 -9.71 -6.57 14.84
CA HIS A 228 -10.02 -5.36 14.05
C HIS A 228 -8.78 -4.80 13.36
N GLU A 229 -7.69 -4.67 14.10
CA GLU A 229 -6.41 -4.26 13.54
C GLU A 229 -5.98 -5.27 12.48
N ARG A 230 -6.08 -6.57 12.78
CA ARG A 230 -5.85 -7.65 11.83
C ARG A 230 -6.76 -7.55 10.60
N SER A 231 -8.02 -7.17 10.76
CA SER A 231 -8.98 -6.96 9.68
C SER A 231 -8.60 -5.77 8.78
N LYS A 232 -8.20 -4.62 9.38
CA LYS A 232 -7.73 -3.44 8.64
C LYS A 232 -6.40 -3.68 7.93
N ILE A 233 -5.47 -4.36 8.57
CA ILE A 233 -4.20 -4.75 7.95
C ILE A 233 -4.46 -5.71 6.79
N ALA A 234 -5.33 -6.72 6.97
CA ALA A 234 -5.72 -7.62 5.88
C ALA A 234 -6.41 -6.88 4.73
N LEU A 235 -7.21 -5.84 5.01
CA LEU A 235 -7.80 -4.98 4.00
C LEU A 235 -6.73 -4.19 3.22
N ILE A 236 -5.77 -3.56 3.91
CA ILE A 236 -4.66 -2.82 3.26
C ILE A 236 -3.85 -3.78 2.37
N GLN A 237 -3.50 -4.94 2.89
CA GLN A 237 -2.78 -5.99 2.15
C GLN A 237 -3.51 -6.39 0.88
N ALA A 238 -4.81 -6.68 1.00
CA ALA A 238 -5.63 -7.12 -0.11
C ALA A 238 -5.76 -6.02 -1.18
N VAL A 239 -6.04 -4.78 -0.79
CA VAL A 239 -6.16 -3.64 -1.72
C VAL A 239 -4.85 -3.39 -2.47
N LEU A 240 -3.70 -3.47 -1.79
CA LEU A 240 -2.39 -3.37 -2.43
C LEU A 240 -2.19 -4.45 -3.50
N LEU A 241 -2.61 -5.69 -3.19
CA LEU A 241 -2.50 -6.82 -4.12
C LEU A 241 -3.54 -6.77 -5.25
N MET A 242 -4.70 -6.13 -5.06
CA MET A 242 -5.64 -5.84 -6.14
C MET A 242 -5.04 -4.94 -7.22
N GLY A 243 -4.06 -4.11 -6.88
CA GLY A 243 -3.30 -3.28 -7.83
C GLY A 243 -2.49 -4.07 -8.87
N PHE A 244 -2.45 -5.41 -8.81
CA PHE A 244 -1.88 -6.28 -9.84
C PHE A 244 -2.89 -6.67 -10.94
N TRP A 245 -4.10 -6.12 -10.89
CA TRP A 245 -5.08 -6.23 -11.98
C TRP A 245 -4.71 -5.32 -13.17
N TYR A 246 -4.52 -5.94 -14.34
CA TYR A 246 -4.23 -5.28 -15.63
C TYR A 246 -4.82 -6.06 -16.82
N ALA A 247 -5.78 -6.96 -16.59
CA ALA A 247 -6.23 -7.86 -17.65
C ALA A 247 -7.12 -7.17 -18.71
N ASP A 248 -7.48 -5.91 -18.48
CA ASP A 248 -8.36 -5.15 -19.35
C ASP A 248 -7.84 -3.73 -19.59
N THR A 249 -7.65 -3.37 -20.85
CA THR A 249 -7.33 -2.00 -21.29
C THR A 249 -8.48 -1.03 -21.02
N GLU A 250 -9.68 -1.56 -20.75
CA GLU A 250 -10.87 -0.78 -20.41
C GLU A 250 -11.01 -0.43 -18.92
N ASP A 251 -10.12 -0.94 -18.05
CA ASP A 251 -10.14 -0.53 -16.64
C ASP A 251 -9.69 0.92 -16.49
N ARG A 252 -10.68 1.81 -16.39
CA ARG A 252 -10.50 3.27 -16.29
C ARG A 252 -9.81 3.71 -15.00
N LEU A 253 -9.85 2.90 -13.94
CA LEU A 253 -9.27 3.23 -12.64
C LEU A 253 -7.82 2.75 -12.54
N GLY A 254 -7.61 1.48 -12.91
CA GLY A 254 -6.31 0.85 -12.98
C GLY A 254 -5.58 0.72 -11.63
N PRO A 255 -4.31 0.31 -11.64
CA PRO A 255 -3.48 0.04 -10.44
C PRO A 255 -3.32 1.26 -9.52
N TRP A 256 -3.31 2.47 -10.07
CA TRP A 256 -3.06 3.71 -9.32
C TRP A 256 -4.24 4.07 -8.43
N HIS A 257 -5.47 3.72 -8.83
CA HIS A 257 -6.64 3.88 -7.98
C HIS A 257 -6.55 3.01 -6.72
N TRP A 258 -6.27 1.72 -6.88
CA TRP A 258 -6.14 0.79 -5.75
C TRP A 258 -4.97 1.17 -4.83
N ASN A 259 -3.85 1.61 -5.41
CA ASN A 259 -2.74 2.15 -4.63
C ASN A 259 -3.18 3.39 -3.82
N GLY A 260 -3.96 4.31 -4.42
CA GLY A 260 -4.52 5.46 -3.72
C GLY A 260 -5.43 5.09 -2.55
N ILE A 261 -6.26 4.05 -2.69
CA ILE A 261 -7.08 3.53 -1.57
C ILE A 261 -6.16 3.00 -0.46
N ALA A 262 -5.15 2.19 -0.79
CA ALA A 262 -4.22 1.67 0.19
C ALA A 262 -3.45 2.77 0.93
N ILE A 263 -3.00 3.82 0.23
CA ILE A 263 -2.36 5.00 0.84
C ILE A 263 -3.30 5.64 1.85
N SER A 264 -4.56 5.88 1.47
CA SER A 264 -5.55 6.46 2.37
C SER A 264 -5.76 5.60 3.60
N LEU A 265 -5.90 4.28 3.45
CA LEU A 265 -6.09 3.35 4.58
C LEU A 265 -4.86 3.32 5.50
N CYS A 266 -3.64 3.26 4.94
CA CYS A 266 -2.39 3.34 5.70
C CYS A 266 -2.30 4.65 6.50
N GLN A 267 -2.72 5.77 5.91
CA GLN A 267 -2.74 7.07 6.59
C GLN A 267 -3.79 7.13 7.70
N THR A 268 -5.00 6.59 7.45
CA THR A 268 -6.07 6.49 8.45
C THR A 268 -5.67 5.63 9.66
N VAL A 269 -4.93 4.53 9.44
CA VAL A 269 -4.44 3.66 10.53
C VAL A 269 -3.17 4.23 11.18
N GLY A 270 -2.45 5.12 10.49
CA GLY A 270 -1.22 5.72 11.00
C GLY A 270 0.06 4.96 10.64
N LEU A 271 0.05 4.04 9.67
CA LEU A 271 1.25 3.26 9.28
C LEU A 271 2.42 4.10 8.73
N HIS A 272 2.13 5.35 8.36
CA HIS A 272 3.10 6.35 7.93
C HIS A 272 3.84 7.02 9.10
N ARG A 273 3.45 6.72 10.34
CA ARG A 273 4.05 7.19 11.57
C ARG A 273 4.67 6.04 12.38
N GLN A 274 5.61 6.37 13.25
CA GLN A 274 6.16 5.47 14.24
C GLN A 274 5.22 5.37 15.46
N PRO A 275 4.95 4.14 15.95
CA PRO A 275 4.15 3.92 17.15
C PRO A 275 4.79 4.57 18.37
N ASP A 276 3.98 5.20 19.21
CA ASP A 276 4.44 5.86 20.44
C ASP A 276 4.83 4.85 21.53
N ALA A 277 5.61 5.30 22.51
CA ALA A 277 5.99 4.51 23.68
C ALA A 277 4.79 3.99 24.48
N SER A 278 3.62 4.64 24.40
CA SER A 278 2.35 4.15 24.97
C SER A 278 1.85 2.84 24.33
N VAL A 279 2.23 2.57 23.09
CA VAL A 279 1.95 1.33 22.34
C VAL A 279 2.86 0.18 22.82
N ASN A 280 3.98 0.48 23.48
CA ASN A 280 4.86 -0.51 24.11
C ASN A 280 4.28 -1.04 25.45
N ASN A 281 3.02 -0.72 25.78
CA ASN A 281 2.33 -1.39 26.86
C ASN A 281 2.24 -2.90 26.53
N PRO A 282 2.69 -3.80 27.43
CA PRO A 282 2.71 -5.24 27.19
C PRO A 282 1.36 -5.83 26.74
N SER A 283 0.25 -5.18 27.10
CA SER A 283 -1.12 -5.56 26.72
C SER A 283 -1.46 -5.32 25.23
N TYR A 284 -0.77 -4.41 24.55
CA TYR A 284 -0.97 -4.10 23.11
C TYR A 284 0.24 -4.45 22.24
N SER A 285 1.44 -4.55 22.81
CA SER A 285 2.67 -4.79 22.03
C SER A 285 2.73 -6.17 21.35
N SER A 286 1.96 -7.15 21.82
CA SER A 286 1.95 -8.52 21.27
C SER A 286 1.13 -8.66 19.97
N SER A 287 0.21 -7.73 19.69
CA SER A 287 -0.62 -7.75 18.47
C SER A 287 -0.06 -6.92 17.32
N ILE A 288 0.85 -5.98 17.61
CA ILE A 288 1.36 -5.00 16.64
C ILE A 288 2.67 -5.47 16.02
N ASP A 289 2.62 -5.86 14.76
CA ASP A 289 3.81 -6.17 13.96
C ASP A 289 4.34 -4.91 13.27
N GLN A 290 5.21 -4.19 13.97
CA GLN A 290 5.83 -2.96 13.46
C GLN A 290 6.64 -3.19 12.19
N ASN A 291 7.22 -4.38 12.00
CA ASN A 291 8.02 -4.65 10.81
C ASN A 291 7.11 -4.87 9.61
N LEU A 292 5.98 -5.57 9.76
CA LEU A 292 4.96 -5.64 8.73
C LEU A 292 4.43 -4.25 8.36
N TRP A 293 4.17 -3.38 9.34
CA TRP A 293 3.72 -2.02 9.09
C TRP A 293 4.71 -1.20 8.26
N LYS A 294 6.01 -1.27 8.56
CA LYS A 294 7.06 -0.66 7.74
C LYS A 294 6.98 -1.16 6.31
N HIS A 295 6.86 -2.47 6.10
CA HIS A 295 6.78 -3.03 4.75
C HIS A 295 5.50 -2.61 4.02
N LEU A 296 4.34 -2.53 4.70
CA LEU A 296 3.10 -2.05 4.08
C LEU A 296 3.21 -0.60 3.62
N TRP A 297 3.70 0.29 4.49
CA TRP A 297 3.87 1.70 4.14
C TRP A 297 4.89 1.89 3.00
N TRP A 298 6.05 1.23 3.10
CA TRP A 298 7.08 1.33 2.07
C TRP A 298 6.69 0.63 0.76
N SER A 299 5.81 -0.38 0.80
CA SER A 299 5.19 -0.96 -0.40
C SER A 299 4.24 0.02 -1.09
N CYS A 300 3.43 0.78 -0.32
CA CYS A 300 2.62 1.88 -0.87
C CYS A 300 3.50 2.93 -1.56
N PHE A 301 4.55 3.38 -0.87
CA PHE A 301 5.49 4.37 -1.40
C PHE A 301 6.20 3.89 -2.66
N PHE A 302 6.71 2.66 -2.62
CA PHE A 302 7.35 2.01 -3.76
C PHE A 302 6.43 2.03 -4.98
N ARG A 303 5.23 1.48 -4.81
CA ARG A 303 4.26 1.34 -5.90
C ARG A 303 3.80 2.72 -6.41
N GLU A 304 3.64 3.70 -5.53
CA GLU A 304 3.24 5.05 -5.89
C GLU A 304 4.26 5.72 -6.81
N ALA A 305 5.56 5.65 -6.49
CA ALA A 305 6.60 6.27 -7.30
C ALA A 305 6.65 5.68 -8.72
N TRP A 306 6.62 4.35 -8.83
CA TRP A 306 6.69 3.67 -10.13
C TRP A 306 5.42 3.80 -10.96
N LEU A 307 4.24 3.88 -10.33
CA LEU A 307 3.01 4.22 -11.04
C LEU A 307 3.00 5.68 -11.48
N SER A 308 3.51 6.59 -10.64
CA SER A 308 3.61 8.02 -10.94
C SER A 308 4.50 8.28 -12.14
N VAL A 309 5.69 7.68 -12.19
CA VAL A 309 6.59 7.82 -13.36
C VAL A 309 5.99 7.20 -14.62
N GLY A 310 5.39 6.00 -14.53
CA GLY A 310 4.82 5.31 -15.68
C GLY A 310 3.55 5.96 -16.24
N MET A 311 2.78 6.65 -15.41
CA MET A 311 1.53 7.33 -15.80
C MET A 311 1.68 8.85 -15.96
N GLY A 312 2.86 9.41 -15.66
CA GLY A 312 3.10 10.85 -15.66
C GLY A 312 2.26 11.63 -14.64
N ARG A 313 1.98 11.04 -13.47
CA ARG A 313 1.16 11.65 -12.40
C ARG A 313 2.03 12.12 -11.23
N PRO A 314 1.66 13.21 -10.54
CA PRO A 314 2.29 13.57 -9.27
C PRO A 314 2.08 12.48 -8.22
N MET A 315 3.09 12.28 -7.37
CA MET A 315 2.99 11.35 -6.24
C MET A 315 2.03 11.87 -5.17
N ARG A 316 1.27 10.96 -4.56
CA ARG A 316 0.43 11.23 -3.37
C ARG A 316 1.20 11.19 -2.05
N ILE A 317 2.32 10.48 -2.01
CA ILE A 317 3.16 10.36 -0.82
C ILE A 317 4.36 11.29 -0.95
N ASP A 318 4.52 12.16 0.04
CA ASP A 318 5.76 12.88 0.32
C ASP A 318 6.39 12.28 1.58
N LEU A 319 7.64 11.84 1.48
CA LEU A 319 8.38 11.26 2.61
C LEU A 319 8.60 12.27 3.74
N ALA A 320 8.55 13.58 3.47
CA ALA A 320 8.64 14.61 4.51
C ALA A 320 7.45 14.54 5.51
N HIS A 321 6.34 13.90 5.13
CA HIS A 321 5.16 13.73 5.98
C HIS A 321 5.12 12.37 6.70
N SER A 322 6.19 11.58 6.61
CA SER A 322 6.29 10.25 7.22
C SER A 322 7.56 10.12 8.06
N ASP A 323 7.46 9.44 9.20
CA ASP A 323 8.61 9.09 10.04
C ASP A 323 8.81 7.57 10.19
N THR A 324 7.98 6.74 9.53
CA THR A 324 8.17 5.29 9.45
C THR A 324 9.49 4.94 8.76
N PRO A 325 10.44 4.29 9.44
CA PRO A 325 11.75 4.02 8.87
C PRO A 325 11.67 3.00 7.73
N LYS A 326 12.55 3.14 6.75
CA LYS A 326 12.74 2.15 5.69
C LYS A 326 13.05 0.78 6.34
N PRO A 327 12.41 -0.32 5.90
CA PRO A 327 12.76 -1.64 6.43
C PRO A 327 14.24 -1.94 6.15
N ASP A 328 14.85 -2.68 7.06
CA ASP A 328 16.18 -3.27 6.90
C ASP A 328 16.05 -4.79 6.71
N VAL A 329 17.18 -5.46 6.49
CA VAL A 329 17.22 -6.91 6.28
C VAL A 329 16.62 -7.68 7.48
N ASN A 330 16.82 -7.18 8.70
CA ASN A 330 16.29 -7.83 9.91
C ASN A 330 14.77 -7.72 9.99
N ALA A 331 14.21 -6.56 9.62
CA ALA A 331 12.77 -6.38 9.51
C ALA A 331 12.19 -7.32 8.45
N SER A 332 12.87 -7.54 7.31
CA SER A 332 12.39 -8.50 6.30
C SER A 332 12.48 -9.93 6.81
N LYS A 333 13.59 -10.30 7.47
CA LYS A 333 13.77 -11.63 8.12
C LYS A 333 12.69 -11.91 9.16
N SER A 334 12.25 -10.91 9.92
CA SER A 334 11.22 -11.11 10.94
C SER A 334 9.88 -11.57 10.35
N LEU A 335 9.55 -11.20 9.10
CA LEU A 335 8.32 -11.67 8.42
C LEU A 335 8.28 -13.19 8.23
N TYR A 336 9.44 -13.85 8.27
CA TYR A 336 9.62 -15.29 8.10
C TYR A 336 9.85 -16.01 9.43
N SER A 337 9.87 -15.28 10.55
CA SER A 337 10.09 -15.85 11.87
C SER A 337 8.92 -16.78 12.25
N GLY A 338 9.24 -17.95 12.81
CA GLY A 338 8.23 -18.94 13.20
C GLY A 338 7.73 -19.89 12.10
N LEU A 339 8.32 -19.86 10.90
CA LEU A 339 8.06 -20.87 9.86
C LEU A 339 8.60 -22.25 10.26
N THR A 340 7.84 -23.30 9.96
CA THR A 340 8.34 -24.68 10.05
C THR A 340 9.27 -25.00 8.88
N GLU A 341 10.12 -26.02 9.04
CA GLU A 341 11.02 -26.48 7.97
C GLU A 341 10.26 -27.02 6.75
N SER A 342 9.06 -27.56 6.95
CA SER A 342 8.19 -27.98 5.84
C SER A 342 7.69 -26.76 5.05
N GLN A 343 7.19 -25.74 5.74
CA GLN A 343 6.71 -24.52 5.10
C GLN A 343 7.83 -23.76 4.37
N ARG A 344 9.02 -23.70 4.98
CA ARG A 344 10.19 -23.07 4.35
C ARG A 344 10.52 -23.74 3.01
N ARG A 345 10.65 -25.07 2.99
CA ARG A 345 10.94 -25.82 1.77
C ARG A 345 9.83 -25.75 0.72
N GLN A 346 8.58 -25.63 1.16
CA GLN A 346 7.44 -25.63 0.24
C GLN A 346 7.21 -24.26 -0.42
N TYR A 347 7.25 -23.16 0.34
CA TYR A 347 6.78 -21.85 -0.12
C TYR A 347 7.86 -20.78 -0.25
N ILE A 348 9.03 -20.96 0.37
CA ILE A 348 10.04 -19.91 0.44
C ILE A 348 11.17 -20.20 -0.55
N PRO A 349 11.60 -19.21 -1.35
CA PRO A 349 12.80 -19.34 -2.19
C PRO A 349 14.05 -19.61 -1.35
N GLU A 350 14.98 -20.42 -1.88
CA GLU A 350 16.23 -20.78 -1.20
C GLU A 350 17.08 -19.55 -0.85
N ASP A 351 17.23 -18.61 -1.80
CA ASP A 351 18.07 -17.41 -1.65
C ASP A 351 17.30 -16.21 -1.04
N SER A 352 16.46 -16.44 -0.01
CA SER A 352 15.61 -15.38 0.55
C SER A 352 16.39 -14.18 1.10
N ASP A 353 17.60 -14.39 1.61
CA ASP A 353 18.43 -13.32 2.17
C ASP A 353 18.90 -12.32 1.10
N ASP A 354 19.30 -12.81 -0.06
CA ASP A 354 19.68 -11.96 -1.21
C ASP A 354 18.45 -11.24 -1.79
N LEU A 355 17.28 -11.89 -1.77
CA LEU A 355 16.01 -11.25 -2.15
C LEU A 355 15.63 -10.09 -1.21
N PHE A 356 15.89 -10.21 0.10
CA PHE A 356 15.67 -9.09 1.04
C PHE A 356 16.59 -7.92 0.73
N LEU A 357 17.87 -8.19 0.43
CA LEU A 357 18.81 -7.14 0.03
C LEU A 357 18.32 -6.39 -1.21
N LEU A 358 17.86 -7.12 -2.23
CA LEU A 358 17.32 -6.50 -3.45
C LEU A 358 16.11 -5.61 -3.17
N TRP A 359 15.21 -6.02 -2.28
CA TRP A 359 14.08 -5.18 -1.87
C TRP A 359 14.56 -3.88 -1.21
N ILE A 360 15.53 -3.96 -0.31
CA ILE A 360 16.06 -2.79 0.40
C ILE A 360 16.75 -1.82 -0.57
N GLU A 361 17.51 -2.33 -1.54
CA GLU A 361 18.13 -1.53 -2.60
C GLU A 361 17.09 -0.90 -3.51
N LEU A 362 16.04 -1.64 -3.87
CA LEU A 362 14.95 -1.15 -4.70
C LEU A 362 14.20 0.02 -4.04
N LEU A 363 13.97 -0.05 -2.72
CA LEU A 363 13.43 1.09 -1.96
C LEU A 363 14.36 2.30 -1.94
N SER A 364 15.68 2.09 -1.91
CA SER A 364 16.68 3.17 -1.94
C SER A 364 16.66 3.88 -3.30
N VAL A 365 16.67 3.13 -4.40
CA VAL A 365 16.50 3.67 -5.77
C VAL A 365 15.18 4.42 -5.90
N THR A 366 14.10 3.84 -5.36
CA THR A 366 12.77 4.47 -5.42
C THR A 366 12.69 5.77 -4.62
N SER A 367 13.46 5.89 -3.54
CA SER A 367 13.58 7.15 -2.78
C SER A 367 14.33 8.24 -3.56
N ILE A 368 15.27 7.87 -4.43
CA ILE A 368 15.91 8.81 -5.35
C ILE A 368 14.94 9.22 -6.44
N LEU A 369 14.20 8.26 -7.01
CA LEU A 369 13.16 8.52 -8.01
C LEU A 369 12.09 9.49 -7.49
N SER A 370 11.61 9.33 -6.25
CA SER A 370 10.60 10.24 -5.68
C SER A 370 11.08 11.69 -5.61
N ARG A 371 12.37 11.92 -5.31
CA ARG A 371 12.97 13.26 -5.29
C ARG A 371 13.01 13.89 -6.69
N ILE A 372 13.27 13.08 -7.72
CA ILE A 372 13.23 13.53 -9.12
C ILE A 372 11.78 13.89 -9.50
N LEU A 373 10.82 13.02 -9.17
CA LEU A 373 9.40 13.23 -9.47
C LEU A 373 8.84 14.46 -8.75
N ALA A 374 9.25 14.71 -7.51
CA ALA A 374 8.80 15.86 -6.71
C ALA A 374 9.09 17.19 -7.42
N VAL A 375 10.23 17.31 -8.12
CA VAL A 375 10.58 18.51 -8.89
C VAL A 375 9.93 18.53 -10.26
N GLN A 376 9.83 17.38 -10.93
CA GLN A 376 9.24 17.27 -12.27
C GLN A 376 7.76 17.67 -12.32
N HIS A 377 7.02 17.41 -11.24
CA HIS A 377 5.58 17.69 -11.16
C HIS A 377 5.24 19.06 -10.54
N LEU A 378 6.23 19.91 -10.23
CA LEU A 378 5.95 21.28 -9.78
C LEU A 378 5.28 22.11 -10.89
N ALA A 379 4.20 22.81 -10.54
CA ALA A 379 3.48 23.70 -11.46
C ALA A 379 4.39 24.77 -12.08
N LYS A 380 5.38 25.24 -11.32
CA LYS A 380 6.52 26.02 -11.81
C LYS A 380 7.74 25.13 -11.76
N ARG A 381 8.07 24.51 -12.89
CA ARG A 381 9.21 23.60 -12.98
C ARG A 381 10.51 24.35 -12.71
N THR A 382 11.12 24.09 -11.56
CA THR A 382 12.53 24.39 -11.32
C THR A 382 13.34 23.23 -11.85
N LEU A 383 14.34 23.48 -12.69
CA LEU A 383 15.25 22.41 -13.09
C LEU A 383 16.22 22.13 -11.95
N HIS A 384 16.53 20.84 -11.74
CA HIS A 384 17.65 20.47 -10.89
C HIS A 384 18.94 21.13 -11.38
N THR A 385 19.76 21.59 -10.45
CA THR A 385 21.08 22.12 -10.80
C THR A 385 21.99 20.98 -11.29
N PRO A 386 22.99 21.22 -12.15
CA PRO A 386 23.90 20.17 -12.60
C PRO A 386 24.56 19.36 -11.46
N PRO A 387 24.98 19.96 -10.33
CA PRO A 387 25.46 19.21 -9.17
C PRO A 387 24.40 18.30 -8.53
N GLU A 388 23.15 18.73 -8.44
CA GLU A 388 22.05 17.90 -7.93
C GLU A 388 21.80 16.70 -8.83
N VAL A 389 21.76 16.91 -10.15
CA VAL A 389 21.60 15.82 -11.13
C VAL A 389 22.73 14.81 -10.99
N HIS A 390 23.98 15.27 -10.92
CA HIS A 390 25.14 14.39 -10.78
C HIS A 390 25.12 13.60 -9.45
N ASN A 391 24.66 14.23 -8.35
CA ASN A 391 24.51 13.55 -7.07
C ASN A 391 23.41 12.48 -7.10
N LEU A 392 22.27 12.75 -7.76
CA LEU A 392 21.19 11.78 -7.94
C LEU A 392 21.65 10.60 -8.80
N GLU A 393 22.32 10.87 -9.93
CA GLU A 393 22.88 9.85 -10.82
C GLU A 393 23.91 8.97 -10.09
N ARG A 394 24.84 9.56 -9.35
CA ARG A 394 25.83 8.83 -8.55
C ARG A 394 25.16 7.93 -7.51
N GLY A 395 24.09 8.42 -6.87
CA GLY A 395 23.29 7.63 -5.94
C GLY A 395 22.68 6.39 -6.60
N ILE A 396 22.02 6.57 -7.74
CA ILE A 396 21.41 5.47 -8.51
C ILE A 396 22.49 4.44 -8.89
N ARG A 397 23.60 4.88 -9.48
CA ARG A 397 24.71 3.98 -9.88
C ARG A 397 25.31 3.23 -8.70
N GLY A 398 25.50 3.89 -7.55
CA GLY A 398 26.03 3.24 -6.35
C GLY A 398 25.18 2.08 -5.84
N HIS A 399 23.85 2.21 -5.90
CA HIS A 399 22.92 1.13 -5.53
C HIS A 399 22.98 -0.05 -6.53
N TYR A 400 23.14 0.24 -7.82
CA TYR A 400 23.35 -0.80 -8.84
C TYR A 400 24.66 -1.56 -8.60
N GLU A 401 25.75 -0.84 -8.34
CA GLU A 401 27.08 -1.42 -8.15
C GLU A 401 27.15 -2.32 -6.90
N HIS A 402 26.45 -1.95 -5.84
CA HIS A 402 26.38 -2.73 -4.59
C HIS A 402 25.90 -4.17 -4.81
N LEU A 403 25.10 -4.39 -5.86
CA LEU A 403 24.47 -5.68 -6.15
C LEU A 403 25.23 -6.54 -7.16
N HIS A 404 26.39 -6.10 -7.67
CA HIS A 404 27.24 -6.93 -8.54
C HIS A 404 27.64 -8.26 -7.88
N HIS A 405 27.89 -8.26 -6.58
CA HIS A 405 28.21 -9.47 -5.82
C HIS A 405 27.01 -10.42 -5.64
N VAL A 406 25.78 -9.88 -5.61
CA VAL A 406 24.56 -10.69 -5.59
C VAL A 406 24.34 -11.32 -6.97
N LYS A 407 24.52 -10.54 -8.05
CA LYS A 407 24.45 -11.02 -9.43
C LYS A 407 25.38 -12.20 -9.69
N ALA A 408 26.64 -12.09 -9.26
CA ALA A 408 27.64 -13.13 -9.47
C ALA A 408 27.32 -14.46 -8.75
N ARG A 409 26.49 -14.42 -7.71
CA ARG A 409 26.10 -15.58 -6.89
C ARG A 409 24.69 -16.10 -7.21
N ALA A 410 23.92 -15.38 -8.02
CA ALA A 410 22.56 -15.76 -8.39
C ALA A 410 22.56 -17.01 -9.28
N THR A 411 22.34 -18.17 -8.68
CA THR A 411 22.25 -19.46 -9.40
C THR A 411 20.83 -20.00 -9.45
N HIS A 412 19.98 -19.63 -8.49
CA HIS A 412 18.60 -20.10 -8.46
C HIS A 412 17.71 -19.29 -9.44
N PRO A 413 16.76 -19.92 -10.16
CA PRO A 413 15.93 -19.23 -11.16
C PRO A 413 15.14 -18.05 -10.60
N VAL A 414 14.62 -18.18 -9.38
CA VAL A 414 13.83 -17.12 -8.71
C VAL A 414 14.69 -15.89 -8.43
N LEU A 415 15.88 -16.05 -7.85
CA LEU A 415 16.79 -14.94 -7.59
C LEU A 415 17.25 -14.30 -8.91
N THR A 416 17.57 -15.11 -9.91
CA THR A 416 17.98 -14.63 -11.25
C THR A 416 16.90 -13.77 -11.90
N LEU A 417 15.63 -14.20 -11.82
CA LEU A 417 14.49 -13.43 -12.32
C LEU A 417 14.37 -12.06 -11.62
N HIS A 418 14.45 -12.04 -10.29
CA HIS A 418 14.37 -10.80 -9.51
C HIS A 418 15.57 -9.88 -9.74
N MET A 419 16.77 -10.44 -9.91
CA MET A 419 17.96 -9.69 -10.32
C MET A 419 17.74 -9.03 -11.68
N HIS A 420 17.30 -9.78 -12.68
CA HIS A 420 17.03 -9.23 -14.00
C HIS A 420 15.98 -8.11 -13.95
N HIS A 421 14.91 -8.32 -13.18
CA HIS A 421 13.90 -7.30 -12.98
C HIS A 421 14.44 -6.06 -12.28
N PHE A 422 15.31 -6.23 -11.28
CA PHE A 422 15.99 -5.12 -10.63
C PHE A 422 16.78 -4.26 -11.65
N GLU A 423 17.46 -4.91 -12.60
CA GLU A 423 18.23 -4.22 -13.66
C GLU A 423 17.35 -3.36 -14.57
N LEU A 424 16.13 -3.80 -14.87
CA LEU A 424 15.19 -3.04 -15.70
C LEU A 424 14.76 -1.69 -15.07
N PHE A 425 14.98 -1.47 -13.78
CA PHE A 425 14.73 -0.16 -13.15
C PHE A 425 15.84 0.88 -13.44
N PHE A 426 16.96 0.46 -14.06
CA PHE A 426 18.10 1.30 -14.40
C PHE A 426 18.25 1.55 -15.91
N GLU A 427 17.55 0.76 -16.74
CA GLU A 427 17.42 0.96 -18.19
C GLU A 427 16.32 1.98 -18.51
#